data_AF-A0A1H5C9L6-F1
#
_entry.id   AF-A0A1H5C9L6-F1
#
_cell.length_a   1.000
_cell.length_b   1.000
_cell.length_c   1.000
_cell.angle_alpha   90.00
_cell.angle_beta   90.00
_cell.angle_gamma   90.00
#
_symmetry.space_group_name_H-M   'P 1'
#
loop_
_entity.id
_entity.type
_entity.pdbx_description
1 polymer ?
#
loop_
_entity_poly.entity_id
_entity_poly.type
_entity_poly.pdbx_seq_one_letter_code
_entity_poly.pdbx_strand_id
1 'polypeptide(L)'
;MDELPVVVVGAGPVGLAAAAQLLERGLEPLVLERGAQAGAAVAEWNHVRLFSPWSELVDPAAARLLEPTGWVQPDGSAYPTGREWAEAYLRPLAAVLGERVRFGTKVIGVARRGRDRIVDSGRDGEPFSVHVRTADGEERLLARAVIDASGTWTTPNPLGGEGLPAIGERAAADRISYRVPDLAAERDRYAGKHIVVAGSGHSALTALVALAGLGEDTRISWVLRRGGIGNTFGGGDADQLPARGALGLRAKEAVDAGQVTVVTGFRTEGIERTGGSITLVSADGRRLEDVDEVIALTGFRPELSWLSEIRLELDPTLQAPVALAPLVDPNVHSCGTVYPHGAKELSHPEQNFYLAGMKSYGRAPTFLAQTGYEQVRSIAAQLAGDHEAAARVELIMAETGVCGGAGLFDEPDSGASGCCGPAEPELLTLSAPPAASN
;
A
#
# COMPACT_ATOMS: atom_id res chain seq x y z
N MET A 1 15.04 23.37 -19.37
CA MET A 1 14.49 22.30 -18.50
C MET A 1 12.97 22.35 -18.47
N ASP A 2 12.35 23.51 -18.54
CA ASP A 2 10.89 23.64 -18.41
C ASP A 2 10.07 23.04 -19.56
N GLU A 3 10.69 22.79 -20.72
CA GLU A 3 10.07 22.07 -21.84
C GLU A 3 10.08 20.53 -21.67
N LEU A 4 10.83 19.99 -20.71
CA LEU A 4 10.86 18.54 -20.46
C LEU A 4 9.63 18.12 -19.63
N PRO A 5 9.07 16.92 -19.86
CA PRO A 5 7.90 16.47 -19.13
C PRO A 5 8.22 16.18 -17.66
N VAL A 6 7.16 16.13 -16.86
CA VAL A 6 7.18 15.47 -15.54
C VAL A 6 6.82 14.00 -15.77
N VAL A 7 7.76 13.10 -15.49
CA VAL A 7 7.49 11.66 -15.61
C VAL A 7 6.75 11.16 -14.36
N VAL A 8 5.63 10.48 -14.58
CA VAL A 8 4.87 9.81 -13.53
C VAL A 8 4.99 8.31 -13.73
N VAL A 9 5.50 7.58 -12.73
CA VAL A 9 5.69 6.13 -12.83
C VAL A 9 4.47 5.42 -12.28
N GLY A 10 3.73 4.74 -13.15
CA GLY A 10 2.51 3.97 -12.85
C GLY A 10 1.22 4.71 -13.23
N ALA A 11 0.33 4.02 -13.95
CA ALA A 11 -1.03 4.48 -14.30
C ALA A 11 -2.09 3.88 -13.36
N GLY A 12 -1.76 3.83 -12.06
CA GLY A 12 -2.73 3.57 -10.99
C GLY A 12 -3.53 4.83 -10.61
N PRO A 13 -4.43 4.73 -9.61
CA PRO A 13 -5.26 5.86 -9.17
C PRO A 13 -4.47 7.14 -8.88
N VAL A 14 -3.38 7.03 -8.11
CA VAL A 14 -2.55 8.17 -7.70
C VAL A 14 -1.75 8.73 -8.89
N GLY A 15 -1.22 7.87 -9.76
CA GLY A 15 -0.45 8.32 -10.92
C GLY A 15 -1.29 9.04 -11.97
N LEU A 16 -2.51 8.57 -12.25
CA LEU A 16 -3.42 9.26 -13.15
C LEU A 16 -3.93 10.59 -12.55
N ALA A 17 -4.21 10.62 -11.25
CA ALA A 17 -4.52 11.87 -10.55
C ALA A 17 -3.35 12.87 -10.62
N ALA A 18 -2.10 12.39 -10.47
CA ALA A 18 -0.92 13.24 -10.64
C ALA A 18 -0.88 13.88 -12.04
N ALA A 19 -1.14 13.10 -13.09
CA ALA A 19 -1.19 13.61 -14.45
C ALA A 19 -2.26 14.69 -14.64
N ALA A 20 -3.46 14.48 -14.08
CA ALA A 20 -4.52 15.49 -14.13
C ALA A 20 -4.14 16.78 -13.38
N GLN A 21 -3.59 16.66 -12.17
CA GLN A 21 -3.15 17.80 -11.34
C GLN A 21 -2.00 18.59 -11.99
N LEU A 22 -1.10 17.91 -12.70
CA LEU A 22 -0.02 18.53 -13.48
C LEU A 22 -0.58 19.33 -14.66
N LEU A 23 -1.53 18.76 -15.42
CA LEU A 23 -2.16 19.44 -16.56
C LEU A 23 -2.91 20.70 -16.14
N GLU A 24 -3.64 20.66 -15.01
CA GLU A 24 -4.33 21.86 -14.48
C GLU A 24 -3.37 23.02 -14.17
N ARG A 25 -2.09 22.71 -13.95
CA ARG A 25 -1.04 23.68 -13.66
C ARG A 25 -0.13 23.97 -14.86
N GLY A 26 -0.54 23.54 -16.06
CA GLY A 26 0.21 23.77 -17.29
C GLY A 26 1.52 22.99 -17.41
N LEU A 27 1.69 21.93 -16.62
CA LEU A 27 2.85 21.04 -16.70
C LEU A 27 2.50 19.82 -17.55
N GLU A 28 3.38 19.46 -18.49
CA GLU A 28 3.18 18.31 -19.39
C GLU A 28 3.57 17.00 -18.68
N PRO A 29 2.64 16.07 -18.41
CA PRO A 29 2.95 14.80 -17.79
C PRO A 29 3.29 13.73 -18.83
N LEU A 30 4.16 12.79 -18.44
CA LEU A 30 4.37 11.53 -19.15
C LEU A 30 4.21 10.37 -18.16
N VAL A 31 3.07 9.69 -18.23
CA VAL A 31 2.77 8.52 -17.39
C VAL A 31 3.32 7.27 -18.05
N LEU A 32 4.13 6.51 -17.32
CA LEU A 32 4.74 5.26 -17.77
C LEU A 32 4.15 4.08 -16.99
N GLU A 33 3.40 3.22 -17.67
CA GLU A 33 2.74 2.06 -17.09
C GLU A 33 3.30 0.77 -17.70
N ARG A 34 3.73 -0.15 -16.84
CA ARG A 34 4.28 -1.44 -17.26
C ARG A 34 3.22 -2.41 -17.79
N GLY A 35 1.98 -2.29 -17.30
CA GLY A 35 0.84 -3.09 -17.71
C GLY A 35 0.23 -2.62 -19.02
N ALA A 36 -0.69 -3.42 -19.55
CA ALA A 36 -1.37 -3.14 -20.82
C ALA A 36 -2.54 -2.16 -20.70
N GLN A 37 -2.88 -1.72 -19.48
CA GLN A 37 -4.04 -0.86 -19.21
C GLN A 37 -3.83 -0.02 -17.96
N ALA A 38 -4.60 1.07 -17.86
CA ALA A 38 -4.74 1.84 -16.64
C ALA A 38 -5.34 0.98 -15.51
N GLY A 39 -4.83 1.16 -14.30
CA GLY A 39 -5.24 0.34 -13.15
C GLY A 39 -4.84 -1.13 -13.29
N ALA A 40 -3.72 -1.46 -13.95
CA ALA A 40 -3.29 -2.85 -14.13
C ALA A 40 -3.25 -3.65 -12.81
N ALA A 41 -2.74 -3.06 -11.73
CA ALA A 41 -2.78 -3.67 -10.40
C ALA A 41 -4.21 -3.84 -9.86
N VAL A 42 -5.08 -2.84 -10.07
CA VAL A 42 -6.50 -2.89 -9.69
C VAL A 42 -7.23 -4.04 -10.37
N ALA A 43 -6.89 -4.34 -11.62
CA ALA A 43 -7.46 -5.43 -12.38
C ALA A 43 -7.12 -6.82 -11.79
N GLU A 44 -5.98 -6.98 -11.10
CA GLU A 44 -5.61 -8.24 -10.42
C GLU A 44 -6.52 -8.55 -9.21
N TRP A 45 -7.13 -7.53 -8.61
CA TRP A 45 -8.08 -7.67 -7.50
C TRP A 45 -9.47 -7.14 -7.85
N ASN A 46 -9.84 -7.21 -9.13
CA ASN A 46 -11.06 -6.60 -9.67
C ASN A 46 -12.35 -7.02 -8.95
N HIS A 47 -12.40 -8.22 -8.36
CA HIS A 47 -13.55 -8.75 -7.62
C HIS A 47 -13.69 -8.19 -6.20
N VAL A 48 -12.64 -7.58 -5.65
CA VAL A 48 -12.64 -7.05 -4.29
C VAL A 48 -13.44 -5.75 -4.24
N ARG A 49 -14.41 -5.68 -3.31
CA ARG A 49 -15.17 -4.46 -3.01
C ARG A 49 -14.34 -3.54 -2.11
N LEU A 50 -14.29 -2.26 -2.48
CA LEU A 50 -13.59 -1.24 -1.69
C LEU A 50 -14.41 -0.86 -0.45
N PHE A 51 -13.71 -0.39 0.57
CA PHE A 51 -14.32 0.19 1.78
C PHE A 51 -14.56 1.70 1.67
N SER A 52 -14.10 2.33 0.59
CA SER A 52 -14.34 3.75 0.30
C SER A 52 -15.45 3.88 -0.76
N PRO A 53 -16.39 4.81 -0.57
CA PRO A 53 -17.42 5.10 -1.55
C PRO A 53 -16.83 5.93 -2.71
N TRP A 54 -17.58 6.03 -3.82
CA TRP A 54 -17.14 6.77 -5.01
C TRP A 54 -16.73 8.22 -4.75
N SER A 55 -17.35 8.90 -3.78
CA SER A 55 -16.99 10.29 -3.40
C SER A 55 -15.54 10.44 -2.90
N GLU A 56 -14.91 9.35 -2.46
CA GLU A 56 -13.53 9.33 -1.97
C GLU A 56 -12.53 8.78 -3.00
N LEU A 57 -13.02 8.26 -4.13
CA LEU A 57 -12.25 7.49 -5.10
C LEU A 57 -12.03 8.21 -6.44
N VAL A 58 -12.46 9.47 -6.52
CA VAL A 58 -12.33 10.33 -7.70
C VAL A 58 -11.56 11.59 -7.30
N ASP A 59 -10.44 11.86 -7.98
CA ASP A 59 -9.70 13.10 -7.78
C ASP A 59 -10.45 14.28 -8.44
N PRO A 60 -10.58 15.44 -7.77
CA PRO A 60 -11.31 16.58 -8.32
C PRO A 60 -10.75 17.13 -9.65
N ALA A 61 -9.44 17.12 -9.85
CA ALA A 61 -8.83 17.55 -11.11
C ALA A 61 -9.12 16.55 -12.23
N ALA A 62 -9.05 15.25 -11.92
CA ALA A 62 -9.44 14.19 -12.84
C ALA A 62 -10.92 14.27 -13.24
N ALA A 63 -11.81 14.58 -12.30
CA ALA A 63 -13.24 14.77 -12.58
C ALA A 63 -13.48 15.92 -13.58
N ARG A 64 -12.83 17.08 -13.37
CA ARG A 64 -12.91 18.22 -14.30
C ARG A 64 -12.33 17.90 -15.68
N LEU A 65 -11.28 17.07 -15.74
CA LEU A 65 -10.71 16.60 -17.00
C LEU A 65 -11.66 15.65 -17.75
N LEU A 66 -12.46 14.86 -17.02
CA LEU A 66 -13.43 13.91 -17.58
C LEU A 66 -14.74 14.57 -18.01
N GLU A 67 -15.20 15.62 -17.33
CA GLU A 67 -16.50 16.28 -17.58
C GLU A 67 -16.78 16.61 -19.07
N PRO A 68 -15.84 17.19 -19.84
CA PRO A 68 -16.08 17.54 -21.25
C PRO A 68 -16.30 16.33 -22.16
N THR A 69 -15.99 15.10 -21.71
CA THR A 69 -16.19 13.87 -22.49
C THR A 69 -17.59 13.28 -22.36
N GLY A 70 -18.46 13.90 -21.54
CA GLY A 70 -19.76 13.35 -21.19
C GLY A 70 -19.68 12.22 -20.16
N TRP A 71 -18.53 12.09 -19.47
CA TRP A 71 -18.38 11.15 -18.37
C TRP A 71 -19.38 11.47 -17.25
N VAL A 72 -20.11 10.45 -16.80
CA VAL A 72 -21.06 10.57 -15.69
C VAL A 72 -20.43 9.97 -14.45
N GLN A 73 -20.28 10.79 -13.42
CA GLN A 73 -19.80 10.33 -12.13
C GLN A 73 -20.78 9.30 -11.54
N PRO A 74 -20.30 8.13 -11.08
CA PRO A 74 -21.13 7.17 -10.36
C PRO A 74 -21.72 7.76 -9.08
N ASP A 75 -22.75 7.11 -8.54
CA ASP A 75 -23.35 7.49 -7.24
C ASP A 75 -22.27 7.56 -6.15
N GLY A 76 -22.06 8.77 -5.63
CA GLY A 76 -21.02 9.07 -4.65
C GLY A 76 -21.11 8.26 -3.35
N SER A 77 -22.28 7.71 -3.03
CA SER A 77 -22.51 6.90 -1.82
C SER A 77 -22.28 5.39 -2.03
N ALA A 78 -22.16 4.93 -3.27
CA ALA A 78 -21.95 3.52 -3.58
C ALA A 78 -20.48 3.10 -3.43
N TYR A 79 -20.27 1.84 -3.03
CA TYR A 79 -18.94 1.25 -2.82
C TYR A 79 -18.57 0.34 -4.00
N PRO A 80 -17.67 0.76 -4.89
CA PRO A 80 -17.32 -0.03 -6.06
C PRO A 80 -16.45 -1.24 -5.72
N THR A 81 -16.44 -2.19 -6.64
CA THR A 81 -15.38 -3.20 -6.79
C THR A 81 -14.18 -2.61 -7.54
N GLY A 82 -13.02 -3.28 -7.45
CA GLY A 82 -11.85 -2.91 -8.25
C GLY A 82 -12.17 -2.85 -9.76
N ARG A 83 -13.03 -3.74 -10.25
CA ARG A 83 -13.54 -3.74 -11.62
C ARG A 83 -14.26 -2.43 -11.95
N GLU A 84 -15.26 -2.08 -11.15
CA GLU A 84 -16.07 -0.88 -11.36
C GLU A 84 -15.19 0.38 -11.28
N TRP A 85 -14.23 0.43 -10.34
CA TRP A 85 -13.30 1.55 -10.23
C TRP A 85 -12.41 1.69 -11.48
N ALA A 86 -11.88 0.58 -11.99
CA ALA A 86 -11.06 0.59 -13.20
C ALA A 86 -11.88 0.97 -14.45
N GLU A 87 -13.06 0.38 -14.62
CA GLU A 87 -13.91 0.54 -15.80
C GLU A 87 -14.58 1.89 -15.88
N ALA A 88 -15.17 2.37 -14.78
CA ALA A 88 -15.93 3.60 -14.77
C ALA A 88 -15.07 4.85 -14.53
N TYR A 89 -13.81 4.73 -14.08
CA TYR A 89 -12.98 5.90 -13.78
C TYR A 89 -11.55 5.84 -14.34
N LEU A 90 -10.74 4.83 -13.97
CA LEU A 90 -9.31 4.83 -14.32
C LEU A 90 -9.04 4.70 -15.83
N ARG A 91 -9.77 3.80 -16.51
CA ARG A 91 -9.65 3.61 -17.97
C ARG A 91 -10.16 4.85 -18.74
N PRO A 92 -11.35 5.42 -18.43
CA PRO A 92 -11.77 6.70 -19.02
C PRO A 92 -10.74 7.81 -18.83
N LEU A 93 -10.20 7.97 -17.62
CA LEU A 93 -9.23 9.03 -17.32
C LEU A 93 -7.96 8.88 -18.16
N ALA A 94 -7.43 7.66 -18.27
CA ALA A 94 -6.28 7.40 -19.12
C ALA A 94 -6.58 7.63 -20.62
N ALA A 95 -7.80 7.34 -21.07
CA ALA A 95 -8.20 7.59 -22.46
C ALA A 95 -8.22 9.11 -22.78
N VAL A 96 -8.66 9.95 -21.85
CA VAL A 96 -8.62 11.43 -22.01
C VAL A 96 -7.20 11.97 -21.98
N LEU A 97 -6.33 11.39 -21.15
CA LEU A 97 -4.91 11.74 -21.12
C LEU A 97 -4.19 11.35 -22.43
N GLY A 98 -4.67 10.33 -23.13
CA GLY A 98 -4.23 9.96 -24.48
C GLY A 98 -2.76 9.54 -24.53
N GLU A 99 -2.00 10.11 -25.47
CA GLU A 99 -0.58 9.79 -25.72
C GLU A 99 0.35 10.10 -24.54
N ARG A 100 -0.15 10.84 -23.53
CA ARG A 100 0.55 11.09 -22.26
C ARG A 100 0.68 9.84 -21.40
N VAL A 101 -0.07 8.78 -21.68
CA VAL A 101 0.00 7.50 -20.97
C VAL A 101 0.58 6.43 -21.89
N ARG A 102 1.80 5.97 -21.57
CA ARG A 102 2.46 4.88 -22.29
C ARG A 102 2.31 3.57 -21.53
N PHE A 103 1.52 2.66 -22.08
CA PHE A 103 1.37 1.29 -21.59
C PHE A 103 2.53 0.40 -22.05
N GLY A 104 2.67 -0.79 -21.45
CA GLY A 104 3.74 -1.73 -21.78
C GLY A 104 5.17 -1.19 -21.56
N THR A 105 5.32 -0.13 -20.77
CA THR A 105 6.57 0.61 -20.59
C THR A 105 7.02 0.51 -19.14
N LYS A 106 7.97 -0.38 -18.87
CA LYS A 106 8.50 -0.61 -17.52
C LYS A 106 9.67 0.32 -17.25
N VAL A 107 9.57 1.17 -16.24
CA VAL A 107 10.73 1.90 -15.71
C VAL A 107 11.67 0.91 -15.02
N ILE A 108 12.95 0.95 -15.38
CA ILE A 108 14.01 0.05 -14.90
C ILE A 108 15.18 0.80 -14.24
N GLY A 109 15.21 2.13 -14.30
CA GLY A 109 16.24 2.93 -13.66
C GLY A 109 15.94 4.43 -13.75
N VAL A 110 16.29 5.20 -12.73
CA VAL A 110 16.29 6.67 -12.79
C VAL A 110 17.59 7.20 -12.19
N ALA A 111 18.19 8.17 -12.88
CA ALA A 111 19.40 8.86 -12.42
C ALA A 111 19.39 10.31 -12.92
N ARG A 112 20.31 11.14 -12.41
CA ARG A 112 20.62 12.44 -13.02
C ARG A 112 21.47 12.24 -14.27
N ARG A 113 21.17 12.95 -15.35
CA ARG A 113 21.86 12.78 -16.63
C ARG A 113 23.37 13.03 -16.48
N GLY A 114 24.15 11.96 -16.63
CA GLY A 114 25.61 12.02 -16.58
C GLY A 114 26.20 12.25 -15.18
N ARG A 115 25.38 12.16 -14.12
CA ARG A 115 25.79 12.34 -12.73
C ARG A 115 25.28 11.16 -11.92
N ASP A 116 26.17 10.20 -11.67
CA ASP A 116 25.88 9.11 -10.72
C ASP A 116 25.64 9.67 -9.31
N ARG A 117 25.17 8.83 -8.39
CA ARG A 117 24.74 9.25 -7.05
C ARG A 117 25.80 10.01 -6.25
N ILE A 118 27.09 9.77 -6.47
CA ILE A 118 28.17 10.38 -5.66
C ILE A 118 28.60 11.76 -6.16
N VAL A 119 28.25 12.12 -7.40
CA VAL A 119 28.63 13.43 -7.97
C VAL A 119 27.72 14.54 -7.47
N ASP A 120 28.29 15.48 -6.71
CA ASP A 120 27.59 16.69 -6.25
C ASP A 120 27.59 17.82 -7.27
N SER A 121 28.71 18.02 -7.97
CA SER A 121 28.90 19.19 -8.84
C SER A 121 27.88 19.21 -9.99
N GLY A 122 27.05 20.25 -10.00
CA GLY A 122 26.06 20.50 -11.06
C GLY A 122 24.93 19.47 -11.14
N ARG A 123 24.75 18.61 -10.13
CA ARG A 123 23.75 17.54 -10.14
C ARG A 123 22.33 18.07 -10.31
N ASP A 124 21.94 19.06 -9.52
CA ASP A 124 20.59 19.62 -9.50
C ASP A 124 20.22 20.34 -10.80
N GLY A 125 21.22 20.79 -11.57
CA GLY A 125 21.04 21.43 -12.87
C GLY A 125 20.84 20.47 -14.04
N GLU A 126 21.03 19.16 -13.85
CA GLU A 126 20.83 18.16 -14.91
C GLU A 126 19.42 17.56 -14.85
N PRO A 127 18.76 17.28 -15.99
CA PRO A 127 17.48 16.60 -15.99
C PRO A 127 17.62 15.16 -15.50
N PHE A 128 16.49 14.56 -15.11
CA PHE A 128 16.41 13.14 -14.90
C PHE A 128 16.55 12.37 -16.21
N SER A 129 17.14 11.21 -16.08
CA SER A 129 17.31 10.18 -17.09
C SER A 129 16.54 8.96 -16.66
N VAL A 130 15.40 8.73 -17.29
CA VAL A 130 14.51 7.60 -16.99
C VAL A 130 14.78 6.49 -18.01
N HIS A 131 15.28 5.37 -17.53
CA HIS A 131 15.52 4.17 -18.32
C HIS A 131 14.27 3.31 -18.30
N VAL A 132 13.78 2.95 -19.48
CA VAL A 132 12.56 2.14 -19.61
C VAL A 132 12.82 0.95 -20.52
N ARG A 133 12.05 -0.10 -20.33
CA ARG A 133 12.00 -1.29 -21.17
C ARG A 133 10.60 -1.44 -21.75
N THR A 134 10.54 -1.57 -23.07
CA THR A 134 9.34 -1.83 -23.86
C THR A 134 9.47 -3.18 -24.58
N ALA A 135 8.49 -3.53 -25.41
CA ALA A 135 8.59 -4.69 -26.29
C ALA A 135 9.69 -4.54 -27.37
N ASP A 136 10.00 -3.30 -27.76
CA ASP A 136 10.97 -2.98 -28.82
C ASP A 136 12.41 -2.85 -28.32
N GLY A 137 12.61 -2.77 -27.00
CA GLY A 137 13.93 -2.71 -26.38
C GLY A 137 14.00 -1.78 -25.18
N GLU A 138 15.21 -1.30 -24.88
CA GLU A 138 15.45 -0.31 -23.83
C GLU A 138 15.66 1.07 -24.44
N GLU A 139 15.03 2.08 -23.86
CA GLU A 139 15.19 3.48 -24.26
C GLU A 139 15.41 4.38 -23.03
N ARG A 140 15.87 5.61 -23.30
CA ARG A 140 16.16 6.63 -22.29
C ARG A 140 15.32 7.87 -22.56
N LEU A 141 14.54 8.27 -21.56
CA LEU A 141 13.71 9.47 -21.58
C LEU A 141 14.32 10.54 -20.67
N LEU A 142 14.15 11.81 -21.04
CA LEU A 142 14.55 12.94 -20.19
C LEU A 142 13.33 13.55 -19.52
N ALA A 143 13.47 13.94 -18.25
CA ALA A 143 12.39 14.54 -17.47
C ALA A 143 12.91 15.68 -16.60
N ARG A 144 12.09 16.71 -16.37
CA ARG A 144 12.41 17.78 -15.41
C ARG A 144 12.16 17.36 -13.96
N ALA A 145 11.22 16.45 -13.75
CA ALA A 145 10.82 15.91 -12.45
C ALA A 145 10.31 14.47 -12.61
N VAL A 146 10.31 13.71 -11.51
CA VAL A 146 9.78 12.35 -11.45
C VAL A 146 8.87 12.20 -10.23
N ILE A 147 7.67 11.65 -10.45
CA ILE A 147 6.74 11.23 -9.39
C ILE A 147 6.62 9.70 -9.47
N ASP A 148 7.22 8.98 -8.51
CA ASP A 148 7.06 7.53 -8.39
C ASP A 148 5.76 7.18 -7.68
N ALA A 149 4.73 6.85 -8.47
CA ALA A 149 3.43 6.35 -8.01
C ALA A 149 3.27 4.84 -8.27
N SER A 150 4.37 4.07 -8.35
CA SER A 150 4.36 2.64 -8.71
C SER A 150 3.74 1.72 -7.65
N GLY A 151 3.50 2.23 -6.44
CA GLY A 151 2.90 1.50 -5.33
C GLY A 151 3.76 0.33 -4.82
N THR A 152 3.13 -0.60 -4.10
CA THR A 152 3.81 -1.73 -3.42
C THR A 152 3.31 -3.11 -3.88
N TRP A 153 2.23 -3.16 -4.67
CA TRP A 153 1.47 -4.37 -5.04
C TRP A 153 2.31 -5.52 -5.61
N THR A 154 3.46 -5.19 -6.19
CA THR A 154 4.32 -6.08 -6.98
C THR A 154 5.32 -6.83 -6.12
N THR A 155 5.44 -6.46 -4.85
CA THR A 155 6.44 -6.97 -3.93
C THR A 155 5.73 -7.37 -2.63
N PRO A 156 5.08 -8.55 -2.60
CA PRO A 156 4.49 -9.06 -1.38
C PRO A 156 5.54 -9.27 -0.29
N ASN A 157 5.10 -9.14 0.96
CA ASN A 157 5.87 -9.66 2.08
C ASN A 157 5.84 -11.20 2.01
N PRO A 158 6.96 -11.86 2.33
CA PRO A 158 7.01 -13.32 2.33
C PRO A 158 6.13 -13.92 3.42
N LEU A 159 5.91 -15.24 3.33
CA LEU A 159 5.21 -16.01 4.36
C LEU A 159 6.09 -16.22 5.60
N GLY A 160 7.41 -16.29 5.42
CA GLY A 160 8.35 -16.50 6.52
C GLY A 160 8.25 -15.47 7.64
N GLY A 161 8.40 -15.95 8.88
CA GLY A 161 8.15 -15.19 10.10
C GLY A 161 9.03 -13.93 10.27
N GLU A 162 10.23 -13.97 9.70
CA GLU A 162 11.29 -12.95 9.83
C GLU A 162 11.23 -11.85 8.76
N GLY A 163 10.21 -11.84 7.90
CA GLY A 163 10.14 -10.91 6.76
C GLY A 163 11.06 -11.30 5.60
N LEU A 164 11.60 -12.51 5.64
CA LEU A 164 12.28 -13.23 4.56
C LEU A 164 11.45 -14.47 4.15
N PRO A 165 11.60 -14.97 2.91
CA PRO A 165 10.97 -16.22 2.51
C PRO A 165 11.34 -17.36 3.44
N ALA A 166 10.36 -18.14 3.89
CA ALA A 166 10.60 -19.37 4.62
C ALA A 166 11.43 -20.35 3.77
N ILE A 167 12.17 -21.24 4.43
CA ILE A 167 12.92 -22.29 3.74
C ILE A 167 11.92 -23.15 2.95
N GLY A 168 12.11 -23.29 1.64
CA GLY A 168 11.18 -24.02 0.77
C GLY A 168 10.03 -23.19 0.19
N GLU A 169 9.80 -21.94 0.64
CA GLU A 169 8.70 -21.07 0.17
C GLU A 169 8.76 -20.84 -1.34
N ARG A 170 9.94 -20.47 -1.86
CA ARG A 170 10.11 -20.27 -3.31
C ARG A 170 9.94 -21.56 -4.11
N ALA A 171 10.31 -22.70 -3.55
CA ALA A 171 10.11 -23.98 -4.22
C ALA A 171 8.62 -24.30 -4.31
N ALA A 172 7.84 -24.03 -3.26
CA ALA A 172 6.40 -24.26 -3.17
C ALA A 172 5.52 -23.16 -3.82
N ALA A 173 6.08 -22.29 -4.67
CA ALA A 173 5.37 -21.13 -5.21
C ALA A 173 4.10 -21.48 -6.01
N ASP A 174 4.00 -22.68 -6.59
CA ASP A 174 2.78 -23.17 -7.27
C ASP A 174 1.60 -23.40 -6.32
N ARG A 175 1.85 -23.53 -5.01
CA ARG A 175 0.83 -23.72 -3.95
C ARG A 175 0.65 -22.51 -3.04
N ILE A 176 1.36 -21.41 -3.32
CA ILE A 176 1.32 -20.21 -2.48
C ILE A 176 0.84 -19.04 -3.33
N SER A 177 -0.28 -18.45 -2.94
CA SER A 177 -0.78 -17.20 -3.49
C SER A 177 -0.55 -16.07 -2.49
N TYR A 178 -0.29 -14.86 -3.00
CA TYR A 178 -0.21 -13.62 -2.21
C TYR A 178 -1.41 -12.70 -2.46
N ARG A 179 -2.49 -13.25 -3.00
CA ARG A 179 -3.68 -12.52 -3.47
C ARG A 179 -4.93 -13.04 -2.78
N VAL A 180 -5.91 -12.16 -2.59
CA VAL A 180 -7.26 -12.57 -2.21
C VAL A 180 -7.82 -13.43 -3.36
N PRO A 181 -8.38 -14.61 -3.08
CA PRO A 181 -8.81 -15.54 -4.13
C PRO A 181 -10.08 -15.05 -4.82
N ASP A 182 -10.14 -15.16 -6.14
CA ASP A 182 -11.34 -14.92 -6.93
C ASP A 182 -12.14 -16.21 -7.06
N LEU A 183 -13.00 -16.52 -6.07
CA LEU A 183 -13.73 -17.79 -6.05
C LEU A 183 -14.73 -17.96 -7.20
N ALA A 184 -15.06 -16.90 -7.95
CA ALA A 184 -15.85 -17.07 -9.17
C ALA A 184 -15.06 -17.79 -10.28
N ALA A 185 -13.74 -17.58 -10.32
CA ALA A 185 -12.84 -18.19 -11.31
C ALA A 185 -12.01 -19.36 -10.74
N GLU A 186 -11.73 -19.34 -9.43
CA GLU A 186 -10.77 -20.22 -8.78
C GLU A 186 -11.41 -21.25 -7.85
N ARG A 187 -12.74 -21.47 -7.93
CA ARG A 187 -13.46 -22.39 -7.04
C ARG A 187 -12.80 -23.78 -6.98
N ASP A 188 -12.48 -24.36 -8.13
CA ASP A 188 -11.89 -25.71 -8.24
C ASP A 188 -10.47 -25.80 -7.63
N ARG A 189 -9.79 -24.65 -7.50
CA ARG A 189 -8.49 -24.59 -6.83
C ARG A 189 -8.65 -24.78 -5.33
N TYR A 190 -9.77 -24.43 -4.72
CA TYR A 190 -9.92 -24.31 -3.27
C TYR A 190 -10.97 -25.25 -2.66
N ALA A 191 -12.05 -25.57 -3.38
CA ALA A 191 -13.14 -26.40 -2.85
C ALA A 191 -12.65 -27.80 -2.46
N GLY A 192 -13.08 -28.27 -1.28
CA GLY A 192 -12.78 -29.61 -0.75
C GLY A 192 -11.33 -29.82 -0.32
N LYS A 193 -10.55 -28.74 -0.17
CA LYS A 193 -9.12 -28.80 0.17
C LYS A 193 -8.83 -28.25 1.56
N HIS A 194 -7.60 -28.48 2.05
CA HIS A 194 -7.06 -27.76 3.19
C HIS A 194 -6.32 -26.49 2.75
N ILE A 195 -6.83 -25.36 3.20
CA ILE A 195 -6.31 -24.04 2.84
C ILE A 195 -5.79 -23.35 4.09
N VAL A 196 -4.57 -22.85 4.00
CA VAL A 196 -3.98 -21.99 5.03
C VAL A 196 -4.07 -20.54 4.60
N VAL A 197 -4.71 -19.70 5.40
CA VAL A 197 -4.68 -18.24 5.23
C VAL A 197 -3.72 -17.67 6.27
N ALA A 198 -2.66 -17.00 5.83
CA ALA A 198 -1.69 -16.37 6.73
C ALA A 198 -1.81 -14.85 6.71
N GLY A 199 -1.85 -14.22 7.89
CA GLY A 199 -1.94 -12.77 8.05
C GLY A 199 -3.22 -12.33 8.76
N SER A 200 -3.20 -11.09 9.26
CA SER A 200 -4.25 -10.52 10.11
C SER A 200 -4.85 -9.22 9.55
N GLY A 201 -4.56 -8.88 8.29
CA GLY A 201 -5.11 -7.69 7.66
C GLY A 201 -6.51 -7.91 7.08
N HIS A 202 -7.16 -6.85 6.63
CA HIS A 202 -8.47 -6.92 5.95
C HIS A 202 -8.48 -7.84 4.73
N SER A 203 -7.35 -7.97 4.02
CA SER A 203 -7.21 -8.97 2.95
C SER A 203 -7.41 -10.39 3.46
N ALA A 204 -6.84 -10.74 4.62
CA ALA A 204 -7.00 -12.06 5.23
C ALA A 204 -8.45 -12.31 5.63
N LEU A 205 -9.11 -11.35 6.28
CA LEU A 205 -10.54 -11.46 6.61
C LEU A 205 -11.41 -11.64 5.36
N THR A 206 -11.11 -10.91 4.29
CA THR A 206 -11.81 -11.03 3.00
C THR A 206 -11.68 -12.45 2.44
N ALA A 207 -10.47 -13.00 2.45
CA ALA A 207 -10.23 -14.37 2.00
C ALA A 207 -10.95 -15.39 2.89
N LEU A 208 -10.90 -15.25 4.21
CA LEU A 208 -11.57 -16.15 5.15
C LEU A 208 -13.08 -16.19 4.91
N VAL A 209 -13.72 -15.02 4.78
CA VAL A 209 -15.17 -14.92 4.52
C VAL A 209 -15.54 -15.53 3.16
N ALA A 210 -14.70 -15.34 2.14
CA ALA A 210 -14.93 -15.95 0.82
C ALA A 210 -14.82 -17.48 0.90
N LEU A 211 -13.75 -18.00 1.52
CA LEU A 211 -13.46 -19.43 1.62
C LEU A 211 -14.48 -20.18 2.49
N ALA A 212 -14.97 -19.56 3.57
CA ALA A 212 -16.01 -20.15 4.43
C ALA A 212 -17.32 -20.45 3.67
N GLY A 213 -17.53 -19.81 2.50
CA GLY A 213 -18.65 -20.09 1.61
C GLY A 213 -18.49 -21.31 0.69
N LEU A 214 -17.34 -22.02 0.69
CA LEU A 214 -17.08 -23.11 -0.25
C LEU A 214 -17.78 -24.43 0.09
N GLY A 215 -18.05 -24.70 1.38
CA GLY A 215 -18.68 -25.92 1.87
C GLY A 215 -17.97 -26.52 3.09
N GLU A 216 -18.63 -27.46 3.78
CA GLU A 216 -18.12 -28.12 4.99
C GLU A 216 -16.95 -29.08 4.73
N ASP A 217 -16.75 -29.49 3.48
CA ASP A 217 -15.64 -30.33 3.03
C ASP A 217 -14.32 -29.55 2.89
N THR A 218 -14.36 -28.22 2.94
CA THR A 218 -13.19 -27.36 2.83
C THR A 218 -12.64 -27.03 4.23
N ARG A 219 -11.41 -27.45 4.52
CA ARG A 219 -10.74 -27.17 5.79
C ARG A 219 -9.98 -25.85 5.69
N ILE A 220 -10.23 -24.91 6.59
CA ILE A 220 -9.56 -23.61 6.61
C ILE A 220 -8.78 -23.45 7.91
N SER A 221 -7.47 -23.17 7.79
CA SER A 221 -6.59 -22.84 8.92
C SER A 221 -6.13 -21.39 8.81
N TRP A 222 -6.45 -20.57 9.80
CA TRP A 222 -6.04 -19.18 9.88
C TRP A 222 -4.79 -19.03 10.74
N VAL A 223 -3.66 -18.75 10.10
CA VAL A 223 -2.34 -18.69 10.71
C VAL A 223 -1.96 -17.26 11.09
N LEU A 224 -1.71 -17.05 12.38
CA LEU A 224 -1.34 -15.78 12.98
C LEU A 224 0.02 -15.87 13.67
N ARG A 225 0.90 -14.91 13.38
CA ARG A 225 2.22 -14.81 14.03
C ARG A 225 2.11 -14.47 15.52
N ARG A 226 1.11 -13.66 15.90
CA ARG A 226 0.84 -13.26 17.28
C ARG A 226 0.17 -14.38 18.05
N GLY A 227 0.36 -14.41 19.37
CA GLY A 227 -0.21 -15.43 20.27
C GLY A 227 -1.74 -15.37 20.42
N GLY A 228 -2.40 -14.31 19.95
CA GLY A 228 -3.85 -14.14 20.03
C GLY A 228 -4.43 -13.43 18.82
N ILE A 229 -5.77 -13.45 18.74
CA ILE A 229 -6.53 -12.78 17.68
C ILE A 229 -6.60 -11.25 17.93
N GLY A 230 -6.60 -10.78 19.18
CA GLY A 230 -6.63 -9.34 19.50
C GLY A 230 -7.77 -8.60 18.77
N ASN A 231 -7.50 -7.36 18.33
CA ASN A 231 -8.43 -6.53 17.54
C ASN A 231 -8.46 -6.89 16.03
N THR A 232 -8.08 -8.11 15.65
CA THR A 232 -7.96 -8.50 14.23
C THR A 232 -9.29 -8.48 13.49
N PHE A 233 -10.43 -8.63 14.18
CA PHE A 233 -11.75 -8.46 13.59
C PHE A 233 -12.19 -6.99 13.45
N GLY A 234 -11.33 -6.02 13.79
CA GLY A 234 -11.66 -4.60 13.73
C GLY A 234 -12.58 -4.14 14.87
N GLY A 235 -13.20 -2.97 14.70
CA GLY A 235 -14.05 -2.34 15.71
C GLY A 235 -15.50 -2.84 15.75
N GLY A 236 -15.90 -3.76 14.86
CA GLY A 236 -17.31 -4.17 14.72
C GLY A 236 -18.20 -2.97 14.40
N ASP A 237 -19.27 -2.77 15.17
CA ASP A 237 -20.15 -1.59 15.05
C ASP A 237 -19.47 -0.26 15.41
N ALA A 238 -18.34 -0.32 16.13
CA ALA A 238 -17.50 0.85 16.43
C ALA A 238 -16.46 1.12 15.34
N ASP A 239 -16.44 0.30 14.28
CA ASP A 239 -15.59 0.53 13.12
C ASP A 239 -16.15 1.68 12.27
N GLN A 240 -15.35 2.74 12.12
CA GLN A 240 -15.76 3.95 11.43
C GLN A 240 -15.93 3.79 9.91
N LEU A 241 -15.51 2.66 9.33
CA LEU A 241 -15.89 2.22 7.99
C LEU A 241 -16.88 1.05 8.15
N PRO A 242 -18.20 1.28 8.04
CA PRO A 242 -19.20 0.26 8.34
C PRO A 242 -19.01 -1.05 7.56
N ALA A 243 -18.58 -0.97 6.30
CA ALA A 243 -18.29 -2.14 5.47
C ALA A 243 -17.10 -2.97 5.99
N ARG A 244 -16.15 -2.33 6.67
CA ARG A 244 -14.98 -2.98 7.28
C ARG A 244 -15.35 -3.66 8.60
N GLY A 245 -16.16 -2.99 9.43
CA GLY A 245 -16.75 -3.59 10.63
C GLY A 245 -17.58 -4.83 10.31
N ALA A 246 -18.43 -4.75 9.28
CA ALA A 246 -19.22 -5.87 8.80
C ALA A 246 -18.36 -7.05 8.30
N LEU A 247 -17.23 -6.78 7.65
CA LEU A 247 -16.29 -7.84 7.25
C LEU A 247 -15.70 -8.54 8.47
N GLY A 248 -15.33 -7.77 9.49
CA GLY A 248 -14.87 -8.28 10.78
C GLY A 248 -15.85 -9.23 11.45
N LEU A 249 -17.13 -8.81 11.52
CA LEU A 249 -18.20 -9.61 12.11
C LEU A 249 -18.41 -10.93 11.34
N ARG A 250 -18.45 -10.89 10.01
CA ARG A 250 -18.60 -12.10 9.18
C ARG A 250 -17.43 -13.07 9.34
N ALA A 251 -16.21 -12.56 9.45
CA ALA A 251 -15.04 -13.40 9.71
C ALA A 251 -15.12 -14.05 11.11
N LYS A 252 -15.60 -13.30 12.11
CA LYS A 252 -15.84 -13.82 13.45
C LYS A 252 -16.91 -14.91 13.45
N GLU A 253 -18.02 -14.72 12.75
CA GLU A 253 -19.08 -15.74 12.60
C GLU A 253 -18.54 -17.04 12.01
N ALA A 254 -17.68 -16.98 10.99
CA ALA A 254 -17.08 -18.17 10.39
C ALA A 254 -16.15 -18.93 11.37
N VAL A 255 -15.44 -18.20 12.22
CA VAL A 255 -14.61 -18.79 13.30
C VAL A 255 -15.50 -19.42 14.37
N ASP A 256 -16.51 -18.69 14.86
CA ASP A 256 -17.42 -19.15 15.90
C ASP A 256 -18.26 -20.36 15.44
N ALA A 257 -18.57 -20.46 14.15
CA ALA A 257 -19.23 -21.60 13.51
C ALA A 257 -18.30 -22.83 13.30
N GLY A 258 -17.01 -22.72 13.64
CA GLY A 258 -16.03 -23.80 13.49
C GLY A 258 -15.57 -24.06 12.04
N GLN A 259 -15.92 -23.18 11.11
CA GLN A 259 -15.50 -23.29 9.70
C GLN A 259 -14.02 -22.92 9.51
N VAL A 260 -13.45 -22.16 10.45
CA VAL A 260 -12.06 -21.69 10.42
C VAL A 260 -11.36 -22.10 11.71
N THR A 261 -10.27 -22.88 11.57
CA THR A 261 -9.39 -23.22 12.69
C THR A 261 -8.33 -22.16 12.88
N VAL A 262 -8.29 -21.50 14.03
CA VAL A 262 -7.30 -20.45 14.31
C VAL A 262 -6.02 -21.06 14.89
N VAL A 263 -4.88 -20.71 14.29
CA VAL A 263 -3.54 -21.17 14.69
C VAL A 263 -2.69 -19.94 15.04
N THR A 264 -2.54 -19.66 16.34
CA THR A 264 -1.80 -18.49 16.83
C THR A 264 -0.34 -18.82 17.19
N GLY A 265 0.48 -17.77 17.31
CA GLY A 265 1.90 -17.85 17.64
C GLY A 265 2.74 -18.56 16.57
N PHE A 266 2.20 -18.79 15.37
CA PHE A 266 2.80 -19.64 14.36
C PHE A 266 3.65 -18.77 13.42
N ARG A 267 4.97 -18.88 13.55
CA ARG A 267 5.94 -18.14 12.75
C ARG A 267 6.56 -19.12 11.77
N THR A 268 6.09 -19.12 10.52
CA THR A 268 6.57 -20.05 9.49
C THR A 268 8.07 -19.89 9.27
N GLU A 269 8.83 -20.95 9.48
CA GLU A 269 10.27 -21.04 9.25
C GLU A 269 10.57 -21.90 8.02
N GLY A 270 9.79 -22.97 7.83
CA GLY A 270 9.99 -23.92 6.75
C GLY A 270 8.69 -24.35 6.08
N ILE A 271 8.83 -24.78 4.82
CA ILE A 271 7.79 -25.44 4.04
C ILE A 271 8.40 -26.71 3.45
N GLU A 272 7.83 -27.84 3.84
CA GLU A 272 8.21 -29.15 3.34
C GLU A 272 7.16 -29.64 2.35
N ARG A 273 7.60 -30.31 1.27
CA ARG A 273 6.67 -30.94 0.33
C ARG A 273 6.52 -32.41 0.69
N THR A 274 5.28 -32.85 0.83
CA THR A 274 4.96 -34.23 1.21
C THR A 274 3.99 -34.79 0.18
N GLY A 275 4.51 -35.45 -0.84
CA GLY A 275 3.69 -35.96 -1.95
C GLY A 275 2.96 -34.82 -2.68
N GLY A 276 1.62 -34.84 -2.66
CA GLY A 276 0.76 -33.85 -3.32
C GLY A 276 0.43 -32.60 -2.49
N SER A 277 0.79 -32.59 -1.20
CA SER A 277 0.51 -31.52 -0.24
C SER A 277 1.81 -30.91 0.31
N ILE A 278 1.68 -29.86 1.10
CA ILE A 278 2.77 -29.20 1.82
C ILE A 278 2.53 -29.21 3.33
N THR A 279 3.62 -29.13 4.09
CA THR A 279 3.62 -28.97 5.54
C THR A 279 4.29 -27.65 5.89
N LEU A 280 3.61 -26.79 6.66
CA LEU A 280 4.26 -25.62 7.24
C LEU A 280 4.90 -25.99 8.57
N VAL A 281 6.13 -25.53 8.77
CA VAL A 281 6.90 -25.71 10.00
C VAL A 281 7.08 -24.34 10.65
N SER A 282 6.64 -24.24 11.90
CA SER A 282 6.81 -23.06 12.75
C SER A 282 8.18 -23.09 13.43
N ALA A 283 8.70 -21.91 13.77
CA ALA A 283 9.97 -21.74 14.50
C ALA A 283 10.04 -22.45 15.86
N ASP A 284 8.89 -22.81 16.45
CA ASP A 284 8.79 -23.59 17.69
C ASP A 284 8.63 -25.11 17.45
N GLY A 285 8.81 -25.56 16.21
CA GLY A 285 8.72 -26.96 15.81
C GLY A 285 7.29 -27.47 15.58
N ARG A 286 6.24 -26.66 15.79
CA ARG A 286 4.87 -27.04 15.44
C ARG A 286 4.73 -27.21 13.93
N ARG A 287 3.93 -28.20 13.53
CA ARG A 287 3.72 -28.58 12.13
C ARG A 287 2.25 -28.45 11.78
N LEU A 288 1.97 -27.88 10.61
CA LEU A 288 0.64 -27.85 10.01
C LEU A 288 0.67 -28.66 8.72
N GLU A 289 0.17 -29.90 8.80
CA GLU A 289 0.31 -30.93 7.78
C GLU A 289 -0.89 -30.98 6.82
N ASP A 290 -0.70 -31.70 5.71
CA ASP A 290 -1.72 -31.92 4.69
C ASP A 290 -2.37 -30.62 4.21
N VAL A 291 -1.55 -29.61 3.90
CA VAL A 291 -2.00 -28.33 3.34
C VAL A 291 -1.92 -28.40 1.82
N ASP A 292 -3.01 -28.10 1.13
CA ASP A 292 -3.04 -28.12 -0.32
C ASP A 292 -2.64 -26.76 -0.92
N GLU A 293 -3.11 -25.67 -0.31
CA GLU A 293 -2.89 -24.30 -0.77
C GLU A 293 -2.65 -23.36 0.41
N VAL A 294 -1.77 -22.37 0.21
CA VAL A 294 -1.52 -21.28 1.15
C VAL A 294 -1.86 -19.96 0.49
N ILE A 295 -2.57 -19.11 1.22
CA ILE A 295 -2.85 -17.72 0.85
C ILE A 295 -2.13 -16.81 1.85
N ALA A 296 -0.96 -16.32 1.46
CA ALA A 296 -0.09 -15.46 2.26
C ALA A 296 -0.47 -13.99 2.07
N LEU A 297 -1.28 -13.47 3.00
CA LEU A 297 -1.80 -12.09 2.99
C LEU A 297 -1.08 -11.27 4.06
N THR A 298 0.25 -11.28 3.99
CA THR A 298 1.17 -10.71 4.97
C THR A 298 1.61 -9.27 4.62
N GLY A 299 0.91 -8.63 3.69
CA GLY A 299 1.14 -7.25 3.25
C GLY A 299 2.14 -7.11 2.11
N PHE A 300 2.53 -5.86 1.81
CA PHE A 300 3.39 -5.49 0.69
C PHE A 300 4.47 -4.51 1.14
N ARG A 301 5.48 -4.28 0.28
CA ARG A 301 6.57 -3.34 0.52
C ARG A 301 7.04 -2.65 -0.76
N PRO A 302 7.70 -1.48 -0.69
CA PRO A 302 8.21 -0.78 -1.86
C PRO A 302 9.31 -1.59 -2.55
N GLU A 303 9.33 -1.52 -3.89
CA GLU A 303 10.46 -1.96 -4.70
C GLU A 303 11.34 -0.72 -4.99
N LEU A 304 12.59 -0.73 -4.51
CA LEU A 304 13.48 0.44 -4.54
C LEU A 304 14.73 0.23 -5.41
N SER A 305 14.95 -0.96 -6.00
CA SER A 305 16.25 -1.27 -6.62
C SER A 305 16.58 -0.41 -7.84
N TRP A 306 15.58 -0.04 -8.65
CA TRP A 306 15.77 0.86 -9.81
C TRP A 306 15.99 2.33 -9.43
N LEU A 307 15.91 2.66 -8.14
CA LEU A 307 16.18 3.99 -7.59
C LEU A 307 17.57 4.09 -6.95
N SER A 308 18.47 3.12 -7.21
CA SER A 308 19.81 3.06 -6.58
C SER A 308 20.62 4.35 -6.76
N GLU A 309 20.43 5.05 -7.88
CA GLU A 309 21.13 6.29 -8.24
C GLU A 309 20.45 7.58 -7.76
N ILE A 310 19.30 7.47 -7.09
CA ILE A 310 18.55 8.59 -6.54
C ILE A 310 18.91 8.79 -5.08
N ARG A 311 19.11 10.05 -4.70
CA ARG A 311 19.37 10.45 -3.30
C ARG A 311 18.07 10.50 -2.50
N LEU A 312 17.51 9.32 -2.24
CA LEU A 312 16.36 9.14 -1.36
C LEU A 312 16.78 9.28 0.11
N GLU A 313 15.91 9.91 0.89
CA GLU A 313 16.01 9.99 2.35
C GLU A 313 14.81 9.26 2.94
N LEU A 314 15.05 8.03 3.39
CA LEU A 314 14.03 7.10 3.87
C LEU A 314 14.31 6.68 5.31
N ASP A 315 13.24 6.53 6.09
CA ASP A 315 13.28 5.90 7.40
C ASP A 315 13.77 4.44 7.30
N PRO A 316 14.72 4.02 8.14
CA PRO A 316 15.33 2.69 8.04
C PRO A 316 14.36 1.53 8.32
N THR A 317 13.25 1.78 9.02
CA THR A 317 12.29 0.76 9.42
C THR A 317 11.14 0.67 8.43
N LEU A 318 10.43 1.77 8.22
CA LEU A 318 9.25 1.85 7.37
C LEU A 318 9.61 1.93 5.89
N GLN A 319 10.79 2.43 5.54
CA GLN A 319 11.17 2.76 4.16
C GLN A 319 10.23 3.80 3.52
N ALA A 320 9.68 4.69 4.36
CA ALA A 320 8.93 5.90 3.97
C ALA A 320 9.86 7.13 4.01
N PRO A 321 9.55 8.25 3.32
CA PRO A 321 10.29 9.50 3.50
C PRO A 321 10.43 9.87 4.98
N VAL A 322 11.61 10.31 5.42
CA VAL A 322 11.90 10.55 6.85
C VAL A 322 10.93 11.53 7.50
N ALA A 323 10.53 12.59 6.79
CA ALA A 323 9.57 13.56 7.30
C ALA A 323 8.14 12.99 7.41
N LEU A 324 7.79 11.99 6.60
CA LEU A 324 6.49 11.32 6.63
C LEU A 324 6.42 10.21 7.68
N ALA A 325 7.51 9.46 7.88
CA ALA A 325 7.53 8.23 8.67
C ALA A 325 6.89 8.37 10.07
N PRO A 326 7.16 9.42 10.87
CA PRO A 326 6.51 9.59 12.16
C PRO A 326 5.00 9.77 12.09
N LEU A 327 4.46 10.29 10.98
CA LEU A 327 3.04 10.58 10.80
C LEU A 327 2.23 9.34 10.40
N VAL A 328 2.89 8.29 9.92
CA VAL A 328 2.25 7.09 9.36
C VAL A 328 2.66 5.81 10.07
N ASP A 329 3.48 5.89 11.13
CA ASP A 329 3.94 4.72 11.87
C ASP A 329 2.75 3.94 12.45
N PRO A 330 2.53 2.68 12.05
CA PRO A 330 1.40 1.88 12.52
C PRO A 330 1.46 1.49 14.01
N ASN A 331 2.58 1.73 14.69
CA ASN A 331 2.71 1.55 16.14
C ASN A 331 2.16 2.77 16.92
N VAL A 332 2.02 3.92 16.26
CA VAL A 332 1.59 5.19 16.87
C VAL A 332 0.26 5.66 16.29
N HIS A 333 0.07 5.50 14.99
CA HIS A 333 -1.05 6.05 14.23
C HIS A 333 -1.98 4.96 13.67
N SER A 334 -3.23 5.38 13.48
CA SER A 334 -4.31 4.63 12.84
C SER A 334 -4.74 5.41 11.59
N CYS A 335 -5.45 4.82 10.62
CA CYS A 335 -5.77 5.52 9.36
C CYS A 335 -6.47 6.88 9.56
N GLY A 336 -7.26 7.04 10.62
CA GLY A 336 -7.95 8.29 10.92
C GLY A 336 -7.17 9.30 11.76
N THR A 337 -5.93 9.00 12.14
CA THR A 337 -5.05 9.91 12.89
C THR A 337 -3.83 10.34 12.08
N VAL A 338 -3.77 9.97 10.81
CA VAL A 338 -2.73 10.41 9.87
C VAL A 338 -3.15 11.77 9.31
N TYR A 339 -2.34 12.79 9.56
CA TYR A 339 -2.57 14.11 8.99
C TYR A 339 -2.34 14.10 7.48
N PRO A 340 -3.14 14.84 6.70
CA PRO A 340 -2.84 15.05 5.28
C PRO A 340 -1.44 15.65 5.13
N HIS A 341 -0.71 15.17 4.13
CA HIS A 341 0.69 15.52 3.89
C HIS A 341 0.95 15.61 2.39
N GLY A 342 1.95 16.40 2.03
CA GLY A 342 2.17 16.82 0.66
C GLY A 342 3.64 16.87 0.28
N ALA A 343 3.97 17.74 -0.67
CA ALA A 343 5.31 17.88 -1.23
C ALA A 343 6.38 18.08 -0.15
N LYS A 344 6.06 18.75 0.95
CA LYS A 344 6.99 19.00 2.06
C LYS A 344 7.46 17.69 2.71
N GLU A 345 6.54 16.84 3.14
CA GLU A 345 6.86 15.57 3.81
C GLU A 345 7.39 14.51 2.83
N LEU A 346 7.07 14.65 1.54
CA LEU A 346 7.48 13.73 0.47
C LEU A 346 8.78 14.13 -0.24
N SER A 347 9.39 15.26 0.14
CA SER A 347 10.63 15.73 -0.46
C SER A 347 11.83 14.85 -0.06
N HIS A 348 12.81 14.81 -0.94
CA HIS A 348 14.09 14.12 -0.73
C HIS A 348 15.26 15.07 -1.02
N PRO A 349 16.50 14.73 -0.61
CA PRO A 349 17.69 15.43 -1.06
C PRO A 349 17.83 15.50 -2.58
N GLU A 350 17.32 14.51 -3.32
CA GLU A 350 17.15 14.61 -4.77
C GLU A 350 15.99 15.55 -5.12
N GLN A 351 16.30 16.77 -5.54
CA GLN A 351 15.30 17.78 -5.91
C GLN A 351 14.38 17.30 -7.06
N ASN A 352 13.10 17.66 -7.02
CA ASN A 352 12.09 17.32 -8.05
C ASN A 352 11.87 15.81 -8.26
N PHE A 353 12.27 14.98 -7.31
CA PHE A 353 11.92 13.56 -7.23
C PHE A 353 11.00 13.33 -6.03
N TYR A 354 9.87 12.66 -6.23
CA TYR A 354 8.89 12.38 -5.18
C TYR A 354 8.46 10.91 -5.20
N LEU A 355 8.38 10.28 -4.03
CA LEU A 355 7.58 9.06 -3.84
C LEU A 355 6.13 9.48 -3.51
N ALA A 356 5.14 8.89 -4.18
CA ALA A 356 3.73 9.22 -3.97
C ALA A 356 2.85 7.96 -3.87
N GLY A 357 1.66 8.14 -3.28
CA GLY A 357 0.70 7.07 -3.04
C GLY A 357 1.20 6.04 -2.02
N MET A 358 0.71 4.81 -2.11
CA MET A 358 1.14 3.71 -1.24
C MET A 358 2.66 3.49 -1.23
N LYS A 359 3.38 3.92 -2.28
CA LYS A 359 4.85 3.84 -2.33
C LYS A 359 5.51 4.68 -1.23
N SER A 360 5.00 5.89 -0.96
CA SER A 360 5.57 6.79 0.04
C SER A 360 5.35 6.32 1.47
N TYR A 361 4.34 5.48 1.70
CA TYR A 361 4.08 4.88 3.01
C TYR A 361 5.05 3.75 3.36
N GLY A 362 5.85 3.29 2.40
CA GLY A 362 6.78 2.19 2.59
C GLY A 362 6.05 0.94 3.08
N ARG A 363 6.22 0.59 4.35
CA ARG A 363 5.62 -0.58 5.01
C ARG A 363 4.40 -0.24 5.87
N ALA A 364 4.06 1.04 6.02
CA ALA A 364 2.85 1.44 6.74
C ALA A 364 1.60 1.02 5.95
N PRO A 365 0.62 0.32 6.56
CA PRO A 365 -0.53 -0.24 5.86
C PRO A 365 -1.72 0.72 5.75
N THR A 366 -1.64 1.93 6.31
CA THR A 366 -2.76 2.83 6.60
C THR A 366 -3.01 3.89 5.51
N PHE A 367 -2.89 3.50 4.24
CA PHE A 367 -3.02 4.44 3.11
C PHE A 367 -4.46 4.53 2.59
N LEU A 368 -4.92 5.75 2.31
CA LEU A 368 -6.22 6.05 1.69
C LEU A 368 -6.03 6.73 0.33
N ALA A 369 -6.95 6.48 -0.61
CA ALA A 369 -6.89 7.06 -1.95
C ALA A 369 -6.90 8.60 -1.92
N GLN A 370 -7.75 9.20 -1.08
CA GLN A 370 -7.82 10.65 -0.89
C GLN A 370 -6.50 11.26 -0.42
N THR A 371 -5.78 10.58 0.47
CA THR A 371 -4.44 11.02 0.88
C THR A 371 -3.50 11.05 -0.32
N GLY A 372 -3.56 10.04 -1.19
CA GLY A 372 -2.82 10.04 -2.45
C GLY A 372 -3.14 11.21 -3.38
N TYR A 373 -4.42 11.58 -3.49
CA TYR A 373 -4.86 12.72 -4.29
C TYR A 373 -4.34 14.05 -3.73
N GLU A 374 -4.36 14.21 -2.41
CA GLU A 374 -3.79 15.38 -1.75
C GLU A 374 -2.27 15.47 -1.94
N GLN A 375 -1.56 14.34 -1.83
CA GLN A 375 -0.12 14.28 -2.07
C GLN A 375 0.22 14.81 -3.48
N VAL A 376 -0.46 14.31 -4.51
CA VAL A 376 -0.12 14.67 -5.90
C VAL A 376 -0.62 16.06 -6.29
N ARG A 377 -1.71 16.57 -5.68
CA ARG A 377 -2.11 17.98 -5.77
C ARG A 377 -0.99 18.89 -5.25
N SER A 378 -0.49 18.60 -4.05
CA SER A 378 0.59 19.38 -3.41
C SER A 378 1.90 19.29 -4.20
N ILE A 379 2.29 18.10 -4.68
CA ILE A 379 3.47 17.92 -5.55
C ILE A 379 3.34 18.71 -6.85
N ALA A 380 2.18 18.66 -7.51
CA ALA A 380 1.97 19.40 -8.76
C ALA A 380 2.07 20.91 -8.55
N ALA A 381 1.53 21.44 -7.44
CA ALA A 381 1.70 22.84 -7.05
C ALA A 381 3.17 23.21 -6.83
N GLN A 382 3.91 22.38 -6.10
CA GLN A 382 5.33 22.58 -5.85
C GLN A 382 6.14 22.62 -7.15
N LEU A 383 5.88 21.70 -8.08
CA LEU A 383 6.57 21.63 -9.38
C LEU A 383 6.22 22.77 -10.34
N ALA A 384 5.07 23.41 -10.12
CA ALA A 384 4.62 24.60 -10.85
C ALA A 384 5.17 25.91 -10.25
N GLY A 385 5.86 25.85 -9.10
CA GLY A 385 6.38 27.01 -8.38
C GLY A 385 5.36 27.69 -7.45
N ASP A 386 4.17 27.12 -7.29
CA ASP A 386 3.16 27.60 -6.34
C ASP A 386 3.38 26.95 -4.97
N HIS A 387 4.40 27.45 -4.26
CA HIS A 387 4.80 26.94 -2.95
C HIS A 387 3.73 27.18 -1.86
N GLU A 388 2.94 28.23 -2.00
CA GLU A 388 1.84 28.49 -1.07
C GLU A 388 0.74 27.44 -1.23
N ALA A 389 0.33 27.11 -2.47
CA ALA A 389 -0.63 26.03 -2.71
C ALA A 389 -0.10 24.66 -2.35
N ALA A 390 1.20 24.42 -2.54
CA ALA A 390 1.85 23.18 -2.12
C ALA A 390 1.79 22.99 -0.60
N ALA A 391 1.94 24.07 0.18
CA ALA A 391 1.93 24.03 1.64
C ALA A 391 0.54 23.97 2.26
N ARG A 392 -0.52 24.37 1.55
CA ARG A 392 -1.91 24.22 2.03
C ARG A 392 -2.31 22.76 2.05
N VAL A 393 -2.97 22.35 3.13
CA VAL A 393 -3.71 21.08 3.20
C VAL A 393 -5.14 21.35 2.74
N GLU A 394 -5.55 20.75 1.63
CA GLU A 394 -6.90 20.93 1.06
C GLU A 394 -7.81 19.71 1.30
N LEU A 395 -7.24 18.62 1.82
CA LEU A 395 -8.00 17.43 2.23
C LEU A 395 -8.63 17.63 3.61
N ILE A 396 -9.96 17.60 3.65
CA ILE A 396 -10.73 17.52 4.89
C ILE A 396 -11.05 16.05 5.14
N MET A 397 -10.33 15.43 6.08
CA MET A 397 -10.68 14.08 6.55
C MET A 397 -11.77 14.20 7.62
N ALA A 398 -12.74 13.28 7.61
CA ALA A 398 -13.61 13.11 8.77
C ALA A 398 -12.74 12.68 9.96
N GLU A 399 -13.01 13.21 11.16
CA GLU A 399 -12.33 12.83 12.41
C GLU A 399 -12.70 11.39 12.79
N THR A 400 -12.19 10.38 12.08
CA THR A 400 -12.67 9.00 12.21
C THR A 400 -11.51 8.02 12.35
N GLY A 401 -11.03 7.91 13.59
CA GLY A 401 -9.94 7.05 14.02
C GLY A 401 -10.21 5.54 13.87
N VAL A 402 -9.12 4.79 13.96
CA VAL A 402 -8.98 3.33 13.92
C VAL A 402 -8.88 2.75 12.50
N CYS A 403 -7.65 2.64 11.95
CA CYS A 403 -7.22 1.34 11.43
C CYS A 403 -6.42 0.68 12.55
N GLY A 404 -6.71 -0.59 12.85
CA GLY A 404 -6.01 -1.31 13.91
C GLY A 404 -4.50 -1.13 13.80
N GLY A 405 -3.93 -0.41 14.77
CA GLY A 405 -2.49 -0.33 14.95
C GLY A 405 -1.97 -1.74 15.20
N ALA A 406 -0.75 -2.00 14.74
CA ALA A 406 -0.09 -3.23 15.08
C ALA A 406 0.29 -3.13 16.56
N GLY A 407 -0.58 -3.59 17.47
CA GLY A 407 -0.23 -3.74 18.89
C GLY A 407 1.13 -4.43 19.07
N LEU A 408 1.79 -4.14 20.20
CA LEU A 408 3.15 -4.57 20.51
C LEU A 408 3.36 -6.06 20.19
N PHE A 409 4.49 -6.38 19.57
CA PHE A 409 4.69 -7.64 18.85
C PHE A 409 4.53 -8.91 19.72
N ASP A 410 4.74 -8.80 21.03
CA ASP A 410 4.78 -9.93 21.98
C ASP A 410 3.78 -9.84 23.15
N GLU A 411 2.93 -8.81 23.23
CA GLU A 411 1.92 -8.72 24.30
C GLU A 411 0.49 -8.94 23.75
N PRO A 412 -0.38 -9.67 24.48
CA PRO A 412 -1.81 -9.63 24.19
C PRO A 412 -2.34 -8.22 24.48
N ASP A 413 -2.85 -7.53 23.46
CA ASP A 413 -3.42 -6.18 23.57
C ASP A 413 -4.43 -6.11 24.73
N SER A 414 -4.09 -5.38 25.78
CA SER A 414 -5.06 -5.02 26.82
C SER A 414 -5.89 -3.84 26.31
N GLY A 415 -7.21 -4.04 26.21
CA GLY A 415 -8.14 -3.00 25.77
C GLY A 415 -8.13 -1.82 26.73
N ALA A 416 -7.33 -0.80 26.44
CA ALA A 416 -7.35 0.46 27.16
C ALA A 416 -8.16 1.50 26.37
N SER A 417 -9.34 1.83 26.88
CA SER A 417 -10.13 2.98 26.47
C SER A 417 -9.32 4.26 26.64
N GLY A 418 -8.96 4.93 25.55
CA GLY A 418 -8.31 6.23 25.58
C GLY A 418 -9.23 7.30 26.15
N CYS A 419 -8.98 7.68 27.40
CA CYS A 419 -9.53 8.89 28.01
C CYS A 419 -8.38 9.89 28.13
N CYS A 420 -8.25 10.80 27.15
CA CYS A 420 -7.23 11.84 27.17
C CYS A 420 -7.67 13.00 28.06
N GLY A 421 -7.23 13.01 29.31
CA GLY A 421 -7.01 14.25 30.06
C GLY A 421 -5.54 14.67 29.92
N PRO A 422 -5.22 15.98 29.78
CA PRO A 422 -3.83 16.41 29.69
C PRO A 422 -3.08 16.05 30.98
N ALA A 423 -1.98 15.32 30.85
CA ALA A 423 -1.06 15.06 31.96
C ALA A 423 -0.42 16.38 32.39
N GLU A 424 -0.49 16.70 33.68
CA GLU A 424 0.22 17.85 34.25
C GLU A 424 1.74 17.62 34.13
N PRO A 425 2.52 18.65 33.73
CA PRO A 425 3.97 18.51 33.61
C PRO A 425 4.61 18.30 35.00
N GLU A 426 5.23 17.14 35.20
CA GLU A 426 6.11 16.90 36.35
C GLU A 426 7.43 17.66 36.19
N LEU A 427 7.75 18.47 37.20
CA LEU A 427 9.04 19.15 37.31
C LEU A 427 10.13 18.15 37.74
N LEU A 428 11.02 17.82 36.81
CA LEU A 428 12.25 17.07 37.10
C LEU A 428 13.32 18.02 37.64
N THR A 429 13.66 17.91 38.93
CA THR A 429 14.79 18.62 39.54
C THR A 429 16.09 17.84 39.32
N LEU A 430 17.01 18.38 38.52
CA LEU A 430 18.37 17.86 38.37
C LEU A 430 19.27 18.41 39.49
N SER A 431 19.68 17.56 40.43
CA SER A 431 20.67 17.91 41.45
C SER A 431 22.07 17.53 40.99
N ALA A 432 23.02 18.46 41.04
CA ALA A 432 24.42 18.19 40.74
C ALA A 432 25.03 17.24 41.80
N PRO A 433 25.94 16.33 41.42
CA PRO A 433 26.60 15.43 42.36
C PRO A 433 27.47 16.22 43.36
N PRO A 434 27.55 15.78 44.63
CA PRO A 434 28.33 16.48 45.64
C PRO A 434 29.82 16.46 45.27
N ALA A 435 30.47 17.62 45.42
CA ALA A 435 31.91 17.75 45.22
C ALA A 435 32.66 16.88 46.24
N ALA A 436 33.56 16.04 45.74
CA ALA A 436 34.48 15.28 46.60
C ALA A 436 35.38 16.27 47.36
N SER A 437 35.31 16.23 48.70
CA SER A 437 36.28 16.89 49.57
C SER A 437 37.62 16.15 49.53
N ASN A 438 38.71 16.91 49.36
CA ASN A 438 40.11 16.50 49.25
C ASN A 438 40.56 15.35 50.17
#